data_AF-A0A2D8UK87-F1
#
_entry.id   AF-A0A2D8UK87-F1
#
_cell.length_a   1.000
_cell.length_b   1.000
_cell.length_c   1.000
_cell.angle_alpha   90.00
_cell.angle_beta   90.00
_cell.angle_gamma   90.00
#
_symmetry.space_group_name_H-M   'P 1'
#
loop_
_entity.id
_entity.type
_entity.pdbx_description
1 polymer ?
#
loop_
_entity_poly.entity_id
_entity_poly.type
_entity_poly.pdbx_seq_one_letter_code
_entity_poly.pdbx_strand_id
1 'polypeptide(L)'
;MLGVLGSSEEKSYPLLYLAKVLDTIVETTEAELLVNYIPKQLETVEKLVKLCEPKTQQRIHLSIYGKSLREFMALTFLCKAFIGNEGGAVNMAKALEVPTFSIFAPFTKRAAWALYEDHKNVSVHLEDYEPETYVKLSLKEIRKEATTYYKALKPEYFKEKLINYLKEVL
;
A
#
# COMPACT_ATOMS: atom_id res chain seq x y z
N MET A 1 -2.90 7.53 6.37
CA MET A 1 -1.45 7.43 6.04
C MET A 1 -1.27 6.49 4.86
N LEU A 2 -0.37 6.80 3.93
CA LEU A 2 -0.07 5.98 2.75
C LEU A 2 1.36 5.45 2.76
N GLY A 3 1.51 4.12 2.62
CA GLY A 3 2.79 3.42 2.47
C GLY A 3 3.17 3.21 1.00
N VAL A 4 3.48 4.29 0.29
CA VAL A 4 3.53 4.28 -1.19
C VAL A 4 4.74 3.58 -1.81
N LEU A 5 5.84 3.40 -1.07
CA LEU A 5 7.07 2.81 -1.58
C LEU A 5 7.59 1.73 -0.63
N GLY A 6 8.12 0.65 -1.21
CA GLY A 6 8.88 -0.36 -0.48
C GLY A 6 10.30 0.09 -0.18
N SER A 7 11.06 -0.76 0.53
CA SER A 7 12.49 -0.50 0.81
C SER A 7 13.39 -0.52 -0.44
N SER A 8 12.87 -1.07 -1.55
CA SER A 8 13.51 -1.15 -2.86
C SER A 8 12.43 -1.10 -3.95
N GLU A 9 12.84 -0.82 -5.18
CA GLU A 9 11.93 -0.75 -6.35
C GLU A 9 11.19 -2.07 -6.56
N GLU A 10 11.90 -3.20 -6.44
CA GLU A 10 11.31 -4.55 -6.59
C GLU A 10 10.25 -4.88 -5.52
N LYS A 11 10.14 -4.08 -4.45
CA LYS A 11 9.15 -4.22 -3.36
C LYS A 11 8.08 -3.13 -3.39
N SER A 12 8.03 -2.35 -4.47
CA SER A 12 7.10 -1.25 -4.62
C SER A 12 6.04 -1.62 -5.62
N TYR A 13 4.77 -1.52 -5.22
CA TYR A 13 3.65 -1.66 -6.13
C TYR A 13 3.77 -0.66 -7.29
N PRO A 14 3.47 -1.03 -8.55
CA PRO A 14 3.69 -0.15 -9.69
C PRO A 14 2.98 1.19 -9.53
N LEU A 15 3.67 2.31 -9.79
CA LEU A 15 3.12 3.65 -9.51
C LEU A 15 1.79 3.93 -10.21
N LEU A 16 1.65 3.50 -11.47
CA LEU A 16 0.40 3.62 -12.23
C LEU A 16 -0.76 2.85 -11.57
N TYR A 17 -0.47 1.73 -10.94
CA TYR A 17 -1.48 0.91 -10.26
C TYR A 17 -1.80 1.49 -8.89
N LEU A 18 -0.77 1.96 -8.18
CA LEU A 18 -0.94 2.64 -6.91
C LEU A 18 -1.75 3.94 -7.06
N ALA A 19 -1.56 4.70 -8.13
CA ALA A 19 -2.37 5.89 -8.41
C ALA A 19 -3.88 5.56 -8.45
N LYS A 20 -4.26 4.50 -9.17
CA LYS A 20 -5.66 4.01 -9.20
C LYS A 20 -6.20 3.61 -7.82
N VAL A 21 -5.34 3.05 -6.96
CA VAL A 21 -5.69 2.74 -5.56
C VAL A 21 -5.96 4.04 -4.79
N LEU A 22 -5.11 5.06 -4.94
CA LEU A 22 -5.31 6.36 -4.29
C LEU A 22 -6.58 7.06 -4.78
N ASP A 23 -6.84 7.00 -6.09
CA ASP A 23 -8.07 7.53 -6.69
C ASP A 23 -9.31 6.84 -6.12
N THR A 24 -9.28 5.51 -5.99
CA THR A 24 -10.38 4.75 -5.38
C THR A 24 -10.60 5.16 -3.91
N ILE A 25 -9.52 5.40 -3.15
CA ILE A 25 -9.63 5.87 -1.76
C ILE A 25 -10.35 7.22 -1.71
N VAL A 26 -9.89 8.21 -2.49
CA VAL A 26 -10.46 9.56 -2.50
C VAL A 26 -11.89 9.59 -3.05
N GLU A 27 -12.18 8.82 -4.10
CA GLU A 27 -13.53 8.68 -4.66
C GLU A 27 -14.51 8.12 -3.62
N THR A 28 -14.07 7.15 -2.82
CA THR A 28 -14.93 6.46 -1.83
C THR A 28 -15.13 7.28 -0.56
N THR A 29 -14.14 8.05 -0.13
CA THR A 29 -14.06 8.57 1.25
C THR A 29 -13.87 10.07 1.37
N GLU A 30 -13.44 10.73 0.28
CA GLU A 30 -13.00 12.13 0.32
C GLU A 30 -11.85 12.39 1.32
N ALA A 31 -11.07 11.36 1.69
CA ALA A 31 -10.03 11.48 2.70
C ALA A 31 -8.87 12.39 2.26
N GLU A 32 -8.28 13.07 3.25
CA GLU A 32 -6.98 13.73 3.12
C GLU A 32 -5.86 12.70 3.26
N LEU A 33 -4.88 12.76 2.37
CA LEU A 33 -3.85 11.74 2.19
C LEU A 33 -2.48 12.26 2.64
N LEU A 34 -1.95 11.66 3.70
CA LEU A 34 -0.55 11.82 4.12
C LEU A 34 0.29 10.69 3.53
N VAL A 35 1.44 11.03 2.96
CA VAL A 35 2.34 10.07 2.32
C VAL A 35 3.57 9.85 3.18
N ASN A 36 3.86 8.60 3.52
CA ASN A 36 5.11 8.24 4.18
C ASN A 36 6.22 8.08 3.13
N TYR A 37 7.23 8.94 3.20
CA TYR A 37 8.42 8.87 2.35
C TYR A 37 9.63 9.52 3.03
N ILE A 38 10.83 9.23 2.54
CA ILE A 38 12.08 9.91 2.94
C ILE A 38 12.56 10.84 1.82
N PRO A 39 13.33 11.90 2.10
CA PRO A 39 13.63 12.97 1.13
C PRO A 39 14.13 12.50 -0.25
N LYS A 40 14.97 11.45 -0.29
CA LYS A 40 15.48 10.87 -1.55
C LYS A 40 14.41 10.24 -2.45
N GLN A 41 13.21 9.99 -1.93
CA GLN A 41 12.07 9.40 -2.63
C GLN A 41 11.09 10.46 -3.16
N LEU A 42 11.30 11.74 -2.84
CA LEU A 42 10.35 12.81 -3.18
C LEU A 42 10.03 12.85 -4.67
N GLU A 43 11.02 12.74 -5.54
CA GLU A 43 10.81 12.75 -6.99
C GLU A 43 9.91 11.58 -7.46
N THR A 44 10.07 10.40 -6.86
CA THR A 44 9.21 9.24 -7.15
C THR A 44 7.79 9.47 -6.64
N VAL A 45 7.63 10.07 -5.47
CA VAL A 45 6.31 10.42 -4.91
C VAL A 45 5.62 11.48 -5.76
N GLU A 46 6.33 12.51 -6.23
CA GLU A 46 5.77 13.51 -7.14
C GLU A 46 5.34 12.89 -8.48
N LYS A 47 6.08 11.91 -9.00
CA LYS A 47 5.67 11.12 -10.17
C LYS A 47 4.36 10.38 -9.88
N LEU A 48 4.23 9.73 -8.72
CA LEU A 48 2.98 9.07 -8.32
C LEU A 48 1.80 10.06 -8.25
N VAL A 49 1.98 11.22 -7.63
CA VAL A 49 0.92 12.25 -7.53
C VAL A 49 0.45 12.67 -8.92
N LYS A 50 1.37 12.93 -9.86
CA LYS A 50 1.04 13.32 -11.24
C LYS A 50 0.25 12.26 -12.02
N LEU A 51 0.28 11.00 -11.58
CA LEU A 51 -0.48 9.90 -12.19
C LEU A 51 -1.90 9.77 -11.62
N CYS A 52 -2.21 10.43 -10.50
CA CYS A 52 -3.54 10.39 -9.88
C CYS A 52 -4.50 11.38 -10.56
N GLU A 53 -5.80 11.19 -10.38
CA GLU A 53 -6.83 12.12 -10.85
C GLU A 53 -6.71 13.50 -10.16
N PRO A 54 -7.13 14.61 -10.80
CA PRO A 54 -7.02 15.95 -10.23
C PRO A 54 -7.63 16.09 -8.83
N LYS A 55 -8.76 15.42 -8.57
CA LYS A 55 -9.41 15.40 -7.24
C LYS A 55 -8.49 14.78 -6.18
N THR A 56 -7.81 13.70 -6.52
CA THR A 56 -6.88 13.00 -5.63
C THR A 56 -5.62 13.81 -5.39
N GLN A 57 -5.06 14.44 -6.44
CA GLN A 57 -3.88 15.31 -6.32
C GLN A 57 -4.07 16.42 -5.28
N GLN A 58 -5.25 17.05 -5.25
CA GLN A 58 -5.58 18.15 -4.33
C GLN A 58 -5.68 17.71 -2.86
N ARG A 59 -5.85 16.40 -2.61
CA ARG A 59 -5.97 15.83 -1.26
C ARG A 59 -4.68 15.21 -0.74
N ILE A 60 -3.60 15.23 -1.53
CA ILE A 60 -2.29 14.69 -1.13
C ILE A 60 -1.43 15.81 -0.54
N HIS A 61 -1.07 15.68 0.73
CA HIS A 61 -0.27 16.68 1.46
C HIS A 61 1.20 16.27 1.56
N LEU A 62 1.98 16.55 0.52
CA LEU A 62 3.41 16.18 0.49
C LEU A 62 4.27 16.98 1.50
N SER A 63 3.85 18.17 1.89
CA SER A 63 4.58 18.98 2.88
C SER A 63 4.47 18.43 4.31
N ILE A 64 3.53 17.52 4.57
CA ILE A 64 3.26 16.91 5.88
C ILE A 64 3.78 15.47 5.87
N TYR A 65 5.03 15.30 6.29
CA TYR A 65 5.68 13.99 6.43
C TYR A 65 6.56 13.94 7.68
N GLY A 66 6.77 12.74 8.23
CA GLY A 66 7.63 12.55 9.40
C GLY A 66 9.09 12.54 9.01
N LYS A 67 9.92 13.33 9.71
CA LYS A 67 11.38 13.38 9.49
C LYS A 67 12.15 12.37 10.34
N SER A 68 11.45 11.68 11.24
CA SER A 68 11.96 10.60 12.07
C SER A 68 10.92 9.50 12.22
N LEU A 69 11.35 8.32 12.68
CA LEU A 69 10.44 7.22 12.98
C LEU A 69 9.37 7.61 14.01
N ARG A 70 9.76 8.40 15.02
CA ARG A 70 8.86 8.91 16.06
C ARG A 70 7.79 9.82 15.47
N GLU A 71 8.18 10.75 14.61
CA GLU A 71 7.23 11.64 13.93
C GLU A 71 6.32 10.87 12.96
N PHE A 72 6.87 9.91 12.22
CA PHE A 72 6.06 9.02 11.37
C PHE A 72 4.99 8.29 12.18
N MET A 73 5.36 7.70 13.33
CA MET A 73 4.41 7.03 14.21
C MET A 73 3.37 8.00 14.78
N ALA A 74 3.77 9.21 15.18
CA ALA A 74 2.85 10.22 15.68
C ALA A 74 1.83 10.67 14.61
N LEU A 75 2.28 10.91 13.37
CA LEU A 75 1.39 11.23 12.25
C LEU A 75 0.48 10.05 11.89
N THR A 76 1.01 8.82 11.93
CA THR A 76 0.23 7.60 11.66
C THR A 76 -0.83 7.38 12.72
N PHE A 77 -0.54 7.60 14.00
CA PHE A 77 -1.48 7.50 15.10
C PHE A 77 -2.68 8.46 14.95
N LEU A 78 -2.48 9.61 14.32
CA LEU A 78 -3.56 10.57 14.03
C LEU A 78 -4.35 10.21 12.76
N CYS A 79 -3.91 9.23 11.97
CA CYS A 79 -4.63 8.77 10.79
C CYS A 79 -5.67 7.72 11.16
N LYS A 80 -6.81 7.73 10.45
CA LYS A 80 -7.84 6.70 10.59
C LYS A 80 -7.45 5.32 10.03
N ALA A 81 -6.53 5.28 9.07
CA ALA A 81 -6.05 4.05 8.43
C ALA A 81 -4.64 4.22 7.85
N PHE A 82 -3.94 3.11 7.68
CA PHE A 82 -2.70 2.99 6.92
C PHE A 82 -2.92 2.08 5.70
N ILE A 83 -2.64 2.57 4.48
CA ILE A 83 -2.86 1.81 3.24
C ILE A 83 -1.61 1.85 2.37
N GLY A 84 -1.12 0.71 1.89
CA GLY A 84 0.04 0.70 0.99
C GLY A 84 0.77 -0.63 0.92
N ASN A 85 2.04 -0.58 0.51
CA ASN A 85 2.90 -1.75 0.44
C ASN A 85 3.08 -2.37 1.83
N GLU A 86 3.10 -3.71 1.86
CA GLU A 86 3.48 -4.47 3.04
C GLU A 86 4.92 -4.12 3.48
N GLY A 87 5.15 -4.04 4.79
CA GLY A 87 6.47 -3.86 5.38
C GLY A 87 6.42 -3.31 6.82
N GLY A 88 7.55 -2.82 7.31
CA GLY A 88 7.67 -2.32 8.70
C GLY A 88 6.69 -1.20 9.05
N ALA A 89 6.30 -0.36 8.09
CA ALA A 89 5.32 0.71 8.31
C ALA A 89 3.91 0.17 8.65
N VAL A 90 3.51 -0.92 8.01
CA VAL A 90 2.25 -1.62 8.32
C VAL A 90 2.28 -2.18 9.75
N ASN A 91 3.39 -2.81 10.14
CA ASN A 91 3.52 -3.37 11.49
C ASN A 91 3.49 -2.28 12.58
N MET A 92 4.10 -1.13 12.31
CA MET A 92 4.01 0.03 13.21
C MET A 92 2.58 0.59 13.29
N ALA A 93 1.86 0.67 12.17
CA ALA A 93 0.45 1.09 12.18
C ALA A 93 -0.42 0.14 13.01
N LYS A 94 -0.26 -1.18 12.84
CA LYS A 94 -0.94 -2.21 13.64
C LYS A 94 -0.65 -2.05 15.14
N ALA A 95 0.61 -1.82 15.51
CA ALA A 95 1.01 -1.62 16.90
C ALA A 95 0.44 -0.33 17.53
N LEU A 96 0.05 0.65 16.70
CA LEU A 96 -0.63 1.87 17.10
C LEU A 96 -2.16 1.75 17.04
N GLU A 97 -2.69 0.54 16.83
CA GLU A 97 -4.12 0.25 16.64
C GLU A 97 -4.77 0.98 15.45
N VAL A 98 -3.96 1.38 14.46
CA VAL A 98 -4.42 1.98 13.21
C VAL A 98 -4.74 0.86 12.22
N PRO A 99 -6.00 0.76 11.72
CA PRO A 99 -6.40 -0.22 10.70
C PRO A 99 -5.49 -0.19 9.47
N THR A 100 -5.21 -1.36 8.90
CA THR A 100 -4.29 -1.50 7.77
C THR A 100 -4.91 -2.18 6.55
N PHE A 101 -4.61 -1.66 5.36
CA PHE A 101 -4.80 -2.36 4.09
C PHE A 101 -3.45 -2.52 3.38
N SER A 102 -2.99 -3.76 3.26
CA SER A 102 -1.62 -4.06 2.85
C SER A 102 -1.55 -4.78 1.51
N ILE A 103 -0.80 -4.22 0.56
CA ILE A 103 -0.51 -4.83 -0.74
C ILE A 103 0.82 -5.57 -0.62
N PHE A 104 0.77 -6.90 -0.60
CA PHE A 104 1.96 -7.72 -0.43
C PHE A 104 2.75 -7.82 -1.73
N ALA A 105 4.08 -7.88 -1.60
CA ALA A 105 4.93 -8.23 -2.72
C ALA A 105 4.64 -9.67 -3.18
N PRO A 106 4.57 -9.96 -4.49
CA PRO A 106 4.23 -11.30 -4.99
C PRO A 106 5.17 -12.41 -4.50
N PHE A 107 6.40 -12.08 -4.11
CA PHE A 107 7.40 -13.03 -3.63
C PHE A 107 7.51 -13.07 -2.09
N THR A 108 6.61 -12.39 -1.37
CA THR A 108 6.58 -12.42 0.10
C THR A 108 5.57 -13.46 0.58
N LYS A 109 6.02 -14.40 1.42
CA LYS A 109 5.11 -15.37 2.02
C LYS A 109 4.19 -14.70 3.03
N ARG A 110 2.89 -14.62 2.73
CA ARG A 110 1.88 -14.04 3.63
C ARG A 110 1.90 -14.62 5.02
N ALA A 111 1.96 -15.94 5.17
CA ALA A 111 1.99 -16.60 6.47
C ALA A 111 3.12 -16.12 7.42
N ALA A 112 4.17 -15.48 6.89
CA ALA A 112 5.26 -14.94 7.71
C ALA A 112 5.08 -13.46 8.11
N TRP A 113 4.23 -12.71 7.39
CA TRP A 113 4.14 -11.23 7.53
C TRP A 113 2.71 -10.71 7.71
N ALA A 114 1.69 -11.49 7.36
CA ALA A 114 0.28 -11.20 7.55
C ALA A 114 -0.14 -11.45 9.02
N LEU A 115 0.58 -10.82 9.95
CA LEU A 115 0.29 -10.91 11.37
C LEU A 115 -0.96 -10.09 11.69
N TYR A 116 -1.81 -10.64 12.56
CA TYR A 116 -3.02 -9.98 13.07
C TYR A 116 -4.03 -9.61 11.98
N GLU A 117 -4.19 -10.43 10.93
CA GLU A 117 -5.24 -10.21 9.93
C GLU A 117 -6.63 -10.41 10.53
N ASP A 118 -7.50 -9.44 10.27
CA ASP A 118 -8.90 -9.41 10.67
C ASP A 118 -9.65 -8.40 9.78
N HIS A 119 -10.83 -7.97 10.21
CA HIS A 119 -11.63 -6.97 9.51
C HIS A 119 -10.98 -5.57 9.47
N LYS A 120 -10.10 -5.24 10.43
CA LYS A 120 -9.35 -3.96 10.47
C LYS A 120 -7.99 -4.05 9.80
N ASN A 121 -7.44 -5.25 9.64
CA ASN A 121 -6.11 -5.50 9.10
C ASN A 121 -6.21 -6.46 7.93
N VAL A 122 -6.42 -5.89 6.75
CA VAL A 122 -6.70 -6.62 5.52
C VAL A 122 -5.46 -6.62 4.63
N SER A 123 -5.21 -7.74 3.95
CA SER A 123 -4.19 -7.79 2.90
C SER A 123 -4.70 -8.31 1.56
N VAL A 124 -3.91 -8.03 0.52
CA VAL A 124 -4.05 -8.59 -0.82
C VAL A 124 -2.70 -9.10 -1.30
N HIS A 125 -2.72 -10.22 -2.01
CA HIS A 125 -1.53 -10.84 -2.57
C HIS A 125 -1.86 -11.48 -3.92
N LEU A 126 -0.88 -11.60 -4.82
CA LEU A 126 -1.12 -12.15 -6.15
C LEU A 126 -1.67 -13.58 -6.09
N GLU A 127 -1.27 -14.39 -5.11
CA GLU A 127 -1.79 -15.74 -4.90
C GLU A 127 -3.31 -15.81 -4.70
N ASP A 128 -3.97 -14.71 -4.25
CA ASP A 128 -5.43 -14.65 -4.15
C ASP A 128 -6.13 -14.69 -5.51
N TYR A 129 -5.42 -14.28 -6.56
CA TYR A 129 -5.96 -14.07 -7.90
C TYR A 129 -5.31 -14.99 -8.94
N GLU A 130 -4.06 -15.42 -8.70
CA GLU A 130 -3.30 -16.35 -9.54
C GLU A 130 -2.62 -17.45 -8.71
N PRO A 131 -3.38 -18.32 -8.00
CA PRO A 131 -2.80 -19.35 -7.13
C PRO A 131 -1.93 -20.36 -7.91
N GLU A 132 -2.25 -20.63 -9.18
CA GLU A 132 -1.51 -21.54 -10.06
C GLU A 132 -0.04 -21.14 -10.25
N THR A 133 0.27 -19.84 -10.19
CA THR A 133 1.64 -19.32 -10.27
C THR A 133 2.50 -19.85 -9.13
N TYR A 134 1.92 -20.00 -7.94
CA TYR A 134 2.61 -20.41 -6.71
C TYR A 134 2.75 -21.94 -6.57
N VAL A 135 2.00 -22.71 -7.35
CA VAL A 135 2.19 -24.17 -7.48
C VAL A 135 3.39 -24.48 -8.38
N LYS A 136 3.62 -23.65 -9.41
CA LYS A 136 4.61 -23.90 -10.46
C LYS A 136 5.98 -23.29 -10.17
N LEU A 137 6.02 -22.20 -9.41
CA LEU A 137 7.22 -21.40 -9.21
C LEU A 137 7.52 -21.19 -7.74
N SER A 138 8.80 -21.19 -7.39
CA SER A 138 9.25 -20.77 -6.07
C SER A 138 9.20 -19.25 -5.92
N LEU A 139 9.10 -18.76 -4.67
CA LEU A 139 9.18 -17.33 -4.37
C LEU A 139 10.47 -16.68 -4.88
N LYS A 140 11.57 -17.45 -4.96
CA LYS A 140 12.85 -16.97 -5.51
C LYS A 140 12.75 -16.70 -7.02
N GLU A 141 12.03 -17.55 -7.76
CA GLU A 141 11.78 -17.34 -9.20
C GLU A 141 10.84 -16.17 -9.42
N ILE A 142 9.78 -16.05 -8.60
CA ILE A 142 8.86 -14.91 -8.63
C ILE A 142 9.61 -13.60 -8.35
N ARG A 143 10.55 -13.59 -7.39
CA ARG A 143 11.34 -12.38 -7.08
C ARG A 143 12.27 -11.95 -8.22
N LYS A 144 12.83 -12.89 -8.99
CA LYS A 144 13.68 -12.56 -10.16
C LYS A 144 12.90 -11.76 -11.21
N GLU A 145 11.61 -12.04 -11.32
CA GLU A 145 10.67 -11.39 -12.24
C GLU A 145 9.66 -10.51 -11.49
N ALA A 146 10.10 -9.89 -10.38
CA ALA A 146 9.24 -9.14 -9.45
C ALA A 146 8.30 -8.15 -10.17
N THR A 147 8.85 -7.38 -11.12
CA THR A 147 8.09 -6.41 -11.92
C THR A 147 6.95 -7.05 -12.70
N THR A 148 7.19 -8.22 -13.28
CA THR A 148 6.19 -8.98 -14.06
C THR A 148 5.04 -9.41 -13.16
N TYR A 149 5.35 -10.02 -12.01
CA TYR A 149 4.33 -10.51 -11.08
C TYR A 149 3.61 -9.38 -10.34
N TYR A 150 4.26 -8.25 -10.09
CA TYR A 150 3.57 -7.07 -9.56
C TYR A 150 2.56 -6.50 -10.55
N LYS A 151 2.89 -6.50 -11.85
CA LYS A 151 1.96 -6.11 -12.92
C LYS A 151 0.80 -7.09 -13.09
N ALA A 152 0.97 -8.35 -12.69
CA ALA A 152 -0.12 -9.33 -12.68
C ALA A 152 -1.15 -9.01 -11.57
N LEU A 153 -0.73 -8.47 -10.43
CA LEU A 153 -1.62 -8.02 -9.35
C LEU A 153 -2.26 -6.68 -9.71
N LYS A 154 -3.32 -6.69 -10.51
CA LYS A 154 -4.01 -5.48 -10.99
C LYS A 154 -4.93 -4.86 -9.92
N PRO A 155 -5.03 -3.52 -9.82
CA PRO A 155 -5.92 -2.85 -8.86
C PRO A 155 -7.39 -3.29 -8.96
N GLU A 156 -7.84 -3.58 -10.19
CA GLU A 156 -9.20 -4.00 -10.47
C GLU A 156 -9.58 -5.31 -9.78
N TYR A 157 -8.61 -6.19 -9.51
CA TYR A 157 -8.85 -7.46 -8.83
C TYR A 157 -9.23 -7.29 -7.36
N PHE A 158 -8.76 -6.23 -6.71
CA PHE A 158 -9.04 -5.98 -5.29
C PHE A 158 -9.80 -4.69 -5.02
N LYS A 159 -10.29 -4.00 -6.06
CA LYS A 159 -11.01 -2.72 -5.93
C LYS A 159 -12.20 -2.83 -4.96
N GLU A 160 -13.05 -3.83 -5.15
CA GLU A 160 -14.21 -4.05 -4.27
C GLU A 160 -13.80 -4.36 -2.83
N LYS A 161 -12.73 -5.15 -2.64
CA LYS A 161 -12.19 -5.45 -1.31
C LYS A 161 -11.69 -4.18 -0.61
N LEU A 162 -11.03 -3.29 -1.34
CA LEU A 162 -10.60 -1.99 -0.82
C LEU A 162 -11.80 -1.11 -0.46
N ILE A 163 -12.80 -1.00 -1.34
CA ILE A 163 -14.01 -0.19 -1.09
C ILE A 163 -14.73 -0.67 0.18
N ASN A 164 -14.90 -1.99 0.33
CA ASN A 164 -15.56 -2.55 1.51
C ASN A 164 -14.76 -2.28 2.79
N TYR A 165 -13.44 -2.47 2.76
CA TYR A 165 -12.56 -2.09 3.87
C TYR A 165 -12.70 -0.61 4.24
N LEU A 166 -12.67 0.29 3.26
CA LEU A 166 -12.77 1.73 3.50
C LEU A 166 -14.09 2.11 4.17
N LYS A 167 -15.21 1.52 3.74
CA LYS A 167 -16.54 1.74 4.33
C LYS A 167 -16.66 1.21 5.76
N GLU A 168 -15.86 0.20 6.10
CA GLU A 168 -15.88 -0.40 7.43
C GLU A 168 -15.06 0.41 8.44
N VAL A 169 -13.93 1.00 8.01
CA VAL A 169 -12.96 1.62 8.92
C VAL A 169 -12.92 3.15 8.91
N LEU A 170 -13.54 3.83 7.93
CA LEU A 170 -13.48 5.30 7.77
C LEU A 170 -14.82 6.02 7.96
#